data_AF-A0A8H4QXC6-F1
#
_entry.id   AF-A0A8H4QXC6-F1
#
_cell.length_a   1.000
_cell.length_b   1.000
_cell.length_c   1.000
_cell.angle_alpha   90.00
_cell.angle_beta   90.00
_cell.angle_gamma   90.00
#
_symmetry.space_group_name_H-M   'P 1'
#
loop_
_entity.id
_entity.type
_entity.pdbx_description
1 polymer ?
#
loop_
_entity_poly.entity_id
_entity_poly.type
_entity_poly.pdbx_seq_one_letter_code
_entity_poly.pdbx_strand_id
1 'polypeptide(L)'
;MSQTNNSPAQVQWETHLPPLDVEDDPTSEELRQSLDTLADVVEALGIQDASFASYSSSIDQLTAEKSSLLRSLCRLKQVEDTMQSRLESLNHEIDLLDHWNKVLVPGSADSLYAEASTTLEKRKDALVKKAKENHRQLEKLQTEEPIDVKVSIGQLLAQKERIQAKEKEIKEKRAKIKAFKGLPPNLELARHELRLARQKQMELIQLRERLLGKMADGVA
;
A
#
# COMPACT_ATOMS: atom_id res chain seq x y z
N MET A 1 -62.19 8.05 -13.61
CA MET A 1 -61.57 6.84 -13.02
C MET A 1 -60.33 7.34 -12.29
N SER A 2 -60.47 7.76 -11.03
CA SER A 2 -60.24 6.95 -9.82
C SER A 2 -58.76 6.57 -9.73
N GLN A 3 -57.97 6.95 -8.73
CA GLN A 3 -58.20 6.76 -7.29
C GLN A 3 -57.40 7.79 -6.46
N THR A 4 -58.03 8.37 -5.44
CA THR A 4 -57.40 9.14 -4.38
C THR A 4 -56.99 8.19 -3.25
N ASN A 5 -55.69 8.05 -3.01
CA ASN A 5 -55.15 7.33 -1.85
C ASN A 5 -55.41 8.14 -0.58
N ASN A 6 -56.45 7.77 0.16
CA ASN A 6 -56.63 8.20 1.55
C ASN A 6 -55.63 7.44 2.43
N SER A 7 -54.76 8.20 3.09
CA SER A 7 -53.78 7.70 4.03
C SER A 7 -54.46 7.31 5.36
N PRO A 8 -54.26 6.10 5.89
CA PRO A 8 -54.96 5.60 7.09
C PRO A 8 -54.40 6.14 8.43
N ALA A 9 -53.57 7.20 8.41
CA ALA A 9 -52.83 7.65 9.60
C ALA A 9 -53.60 8.64 10.52
N GLN A 10 -54.82 9.07 10.17
CA GLN A 10 -55.55 10.09 10.94
C GLN A 10 -56.63 9.57 11.90
N VAL A 11 -56.91 8.26 11.94
CA VAL A 11 -58.05 7.72 12.72
C VAL A 11 -57.66 7.14 14.10
N GLN A 12 -56.38 7.11 14.46
CA GLN A 12 -55.94 6.38 15.67
C GLN A 12 -55.72 7.22 16.94
N TRP A 13 -55.92 8.54 16.92
CA TRP A 13 -55.67 9.38 18.11
C TRP A 13 -56.91 9.69 18.96
N GLU A 14 -58.13 9.46 18.45
CA GLU A 14 -59.37 9.81 19.17
C GLU A 14 -59.88 8.72 20.15
N THR A 15 -59.27 7.54 20.20
CA THR A 15 -59.83 6.38 20.93
C THR A 15 -59.14 6.01 22.25
N HIS A 16 -58.18 6.82 22.73
CA HIS A 16 -57.41 6.50 23.94
C HIS A 16 -57.41 7.59 25.02
N LEU A 17 -58.42 8.45 25.08
CA LEU A 17 -58.64 9.29 26.26
C LEU A 17 -59.47 8.50 27.28
N PRO A 18 -58.90 8.16 28.46
CA PRO A 18 -59.64 7.43 29.49
C PRO A 18 -60.80 8.29 30.01
N PRO A 19 -61.93 7.68 30.39
CA PRO A 19 -63.04 8.40 31.00
C PRO A 19 -62.57 9.05 32.30
N LEU A 20 -62.83 10.35 32.43
CA LEU A 20 -62.58 11.11 33.65
C LEU A 20 -63.63 10.71 34.69
N ASP A 21 -63.38 9.63 35.42
CA ASP A 21 -64.07 9.34 36.67
C ASP A 21 -63.57 10.33 37.73
N VAL A 22 -64.37 11.38 37.96
CA VAL A 22 -64.14 12.44 38.94
C VAL A 22 -64.71 11.99 40.28
N GLU A 23 -64.11 10.99 40.94
CA GLU A 23 -64.30 10.79 42.38
C GLU A 23 -62.97 10.29 43.01
N ASP A 24 -62.57 10.97 44.08
CA ASP A 24 -61.30 10.92 44.84
C ASP A 24 -60.09 11.66 44.23
N ASP A 25 -59.60 12.66 44.97
CA ASP A 25 -58.83 13.81 44.49
C ASP A 25 -57.34 13.84 44.96
N PRO A 26 -56.48 12.87 44.59
CA PRO A 26 -55.02 13.05 44.55
C PRO A 26 -54.55 13.71 43.24
N THR A 27 -55.44 13.78 42.24
CA THR A 27 -55.18 14.37 40.92
C THR A 27 -55.10 15.89 40.95
N SER A 28 -55.71 16.58 41.92
CA SER A 28 -55.68 18.05 42.01
C SER A 28 -54.29 18.60 42.33
N GLU A 29 -53.51 17.93 43.19
CA GLU A 29 -52.12 18.34 43.44
C GLU A 29 -51.22 18.07 42.24
N GLU A 30 -51.37 16.91 41.59
CA GLU A 30 -50.63 16.61 40.36
C GLU A 30 -51.02 17.56 39.21
N LEU A 31 -52.30 17.92 39.09
CA LEU A 31 -52.79 18.92 38.14
C LEU A 31 -52.22 20.30 38.44
N ARG A 32 -52.21 20.72 39.71
CA ARG A 32 -51.61 22.00 40.12
C ARG A 32 -50.12 22.04 39.82
N GLN A 33 -49.38 20.99 40.15
CA GLN A 33 -47.96 20.89 39.81
C GLN A 33 -47.74 20.88 38.29
N SER A 34 -48.61 20.21 37.53
CA SER A 34 -48.54 20.22 36.05
C SER A 34 -48.88 21.59 35.45
N LEU A 35 -49.78 22.35 36.08
CA LEU A 35 -50.15 23.71 35.67
C LEU A 35 -49.07 24.73 36.02
N ASP A 36 -48.47 24.62 37.21
CA ASP A 36 -47.36 25.46 37.64
C ASP A 36 -46.13 25.22 36.74
N THR A 37 -45.78 23.95 36.48
CA THR A 37 -44.70 23.62 35.55
C THR A 37 -45.00 24.08 34.12
N LEU A 38 -46.26 24.03 33.67
CA LEU A 38 -46.63 24.60 32.38
C LEU A 38 -46.51 26.12 32.38
N ALA A 39 -46.94 26.81 33.43
CA ALA A 39 -46.79 28.26 33.57
C ALA A 39 -45.31 28.68 33.55
N ASP A 40 -44.45 27.96 34.28
CA ASP A 40 -42.99 28.15 34.27
C ASP A 40 -42.40 27.95 32.86
N VAL A 41 -42.87 26.94 32.13
CA VAL A 41 -42.44 26.67 30.74
C VAL A 41 -42.91 27.77 29.79
N VAL A 42 -44.13 28.27 29.96
CA VAL A 42 -44.69 29.36 29.14
C VAL A 42 -43.95 30.67 29.40
N GLU A 43 -43.60 30.96 30.66
CA GLU A 43 -42.78 32.10 31.04
C GLU A 43 -41.35 31.97 30.50
N ALA A 44 -40.71 30.81 30.63
CA ALA A 44 -39.36 30.54 30.12
C ALA A 44 -39.29 30.61 28.58
N LEU A 45 -40.36 30.21 27.88
CA LEU A 45 -40.48 30.32 26.42
C LEU A 45 -40.89 31.73 25.96
N GLY A 46 -41.23 32.65 26.89
CA GLY A 46 -41.58 34.03 26.57
C GLY A 46 -42.90 34.19 25.81
N ILE A 47 -43.85 33.27 25.99
CA ILE A 47 -45.12 33.25 25.26
C ILE A 47 -46.08 34.28 25.89
N GLN A 48 -46.34 35.39 25.19
CA GLN A 48 -47.14 36.52 25.71
C GLN A 48 -48.66 36.27 25.66
N ASP A 49 -49.13 35.38 24.78
CA ASP A 49 -50.55 35.05 24.62
C ASP A 49 -50.77 33.52 24.66
N ALA A 50 -51.71 33.06 25.49
CA ALA A 50 -52.12 31.65 25.58
C ALA A 50 -52.94 31.16 24.36
N SER A 51 -52.78 31.80 23.21
CA SER A 51 -53.46 31.39 21.98
C SER A 51 -52.80 30.13 21.41
N PHE A 52 -53.63 29.22 20.89
CA PHE A 52 -53.16 27.99 20.25
C PHE A 52 -52.11 28.27 19.15
N ALA A 53 -52.26 29.36 18.40
CA ALA A 53 -51.32 29.77 17.38
C ALA A 53 -49.94 30.14 17.94
N SER A 54 -49.89 30.84 19.08
CA SER A 54 -48.62 31.21 19.74
C SER A 54 -47.91 29.98 20.31
N TYR A 55 -48.66 29.03 20.90
CA TYR A 55 -48.09 27.76 21.35
C TYR A 55 -47.56 26.92 20.19
N SER A 56 -48.34 26.75 19.12
CA SER A 56 -47.91 26.00 17.93
C SER A 56 -46.64 26.61 17.34
N SER A 57 -46.58 27.94 17.19
CA SER A 57 -45.39 28.63 16.68
C SER A 57 -44.16 28.44 17.57
N SER A 58 -44.34 28.45 18.89
CA SER A 58 -43.24 28.27 19.84
C SER A 58 -42.74 26.82 19.84
N ILE A 59 -43.64 25.85 19.72
CA ILE A 59 -43.29 24.42 19.53
C ILE A 59 -42.54 24.23 18.21
N ASP A 60 -43.02 24.84 17.12
CA ASP A 60 -42.35 24.78 15.81
C ASP A 60 -40.95 25.42 15.88
N GLN A 61 -40.81 26.55 16.57
CA GLN A 61 -39.51 27.17 16.79
C GLN A 61 -38.57 26.28 17.62
N LEU A 62 -39.04 25.75 18.74
CA LEU A 62 -38.23 24.88 19.61
C LEU A 62 -37.80 23.60 18.89
N THR A 63 -38.70 23.01 18.08
CA THR A 63 -38.37 21.82 17.28
C THR A 63 -37.39 22.13 16.15
N ALA A 64 -37.47 23.31 15.53
CA ALA A 64 -36.51 23.78 14.55
C ALA A 64 -35.12 24.03 15.19
N GLU A 65 -35.07 24.68 16.36
CA GLU A 65 -33.85 24.90 17.13
C GLU A 65 -33.20 23.58 17.57
N LYS A 66 -33.99 22.65 18.13
CA LYS A 66 -33.54 21.30 18.47
C LYS A 66 -32.96 20.58 17.25
N SER A 67 -33.63 20.65 16.10
CA SER A 67 -33.15 20.03 14.86
C SER A 67 -31.86 20.68 14.36
N SER A 68 -31.73 22.00 14.50
CA SER A 68 -30.51 22.75 14.17
C SER A 68 -29.34 22.33 15.06
N LEU A 69 -29.58 22.21 16.38
CA LEU A 69 -28.60 21.77 17.36
C LEU A 69 -28.18 20.30 17.16
N LEU A 70 -29.11 19.42 16.81
CA LEU A 70 -28.78 18.04 16.45
C LEU A 70 -27.89 17.99 15.20
N ARG A 71 -28.18 18.81 14.19
CA ARG A 71 -27.32 18.88 12.99
C ARG A 71 -25.93 19.42 13.32
N SER A 72 -25.82 20.45 14.16
CA SER A 72 -24.51 20.99 14.55
C SER A 72 -23.71 20.00 15.39
N LEU A 73 -24.36 19.26 16.29
CA LEU A 73 -23.74 18.18 17.07
C LEU A 73 -23.24 17.05 16.16
N CYS A 74 -24.04 16.60 15.19
CA CYS A 74 -23.60 15.60 14.23
C CYS A 74 -22.39 16.08 13.40
N ARG A 75 -22.37 17.35 12.98
CA ARG A 75 -21.23 17.94 12.27
C ARG A 75 -19.98 18.00 13.16
N LEU A 76 -20.13 18.39 14.43
CA LEU A 76 -19.02 18.44 15.37
C LEU A 76 -18.42 17.06 15.60
N LYS A 77 -19.28 16.05 15.80
CA LYS A 77 -18.85 14.65 15.92
C LYS A 77 -18.11 14.16 14.68
N GLN A 78 -18.61 14.50 13.49
CA GLN A 78 -17.91 14.17 12.25
C GLN A 78 -16.52 14.82 12.19
N VAL A 79 -16.39 16.08 12.61
CA VAL A 79 -15.08 16.76 12.67
C VAL A 79 -14.16 16.08 13.68
N GLU A 80 -14.66 15.72 14.85
CA GLU A 80 -13.93 14.96 15.87
C GLU A 80 -13.41 13.62 15.33
N ASP A 81 -14.28 12.82 14.73
CA ASP A 81 -13.91 11.52 14.12
C ASP A 81 -12.81 11.71 13.05
N THR A 82 -12.91 12.75 12.21
CA THR A 82 -11.87 13.04 11.20
C THR A 82 -10.55 13.50 11.81
N MET A 83 -10.59 14.27 12.90
CA MET A 83 -9.37 14.70 13.62
C MET A 83 -8.70 13.50 14.29
N GLN A 84 -9.49 12.63 14.93
CA GLN A 84 -8.99 11.42 15.56
C GLN A 84 -8.32 10.48 14.55
N SER A 85 -8.97 10.24 13.40
CA SER A 85 -8.38 9.45 12.32
C SER A 85 -7.07 10.05 11.80
N ARG A 86 -6.98 11.38 11.67
CA ARG A 86 -5.73 12.06 11.28
C ARG A 86 -4.64 11.94 12.35
N LEU A 87 -4.99 12.02 13.62
CA LEU A 87 -4.03 11.83 14.72
C LEU A 87 -3.48 10.40 14.73
N GLU A 88 -4.33 9.40 14.52
CA GLU A 88 -3.92 8.00 14.39
C GLU A 88 -2.98 7.80 13.19
N SER A 89 -3.29 8.41 12.04
CA SER A 89 -2.41 8.41 10.86
C SER A 89 -1.06 9.07 11.15
N LEU A 90 -1.04 10.22 11.81
CA LEU A 90 0.20 10.92 12.16
C LEU A 90 1.05 10.13 13.16
N ASN A 91 0.42 9.50 14.15
CA ASN A 91 1.12 8.63 15.09
C ASN A 91 1.77 7.44 14.36
N HIS A 92 1.06 6.83 13.41
CA HIS A 92 1.63 5.77 12.58
C HIS A 92 2.81 6.26 11.72
N GLU A 93 2.72 7.46 11.15
CA GLU A 93 3.84 8.08 10.41
C GLU A 93 5.05 8.34 11.31
N ILE A 94 4.83 8.80 12.55
CA ILE A 94 5.89 8.99 13.55
C ILE A 94 6.55 7.65 13.88
N ASP A 95 5.77 6.60 14.12
CA ASP A 95 6.28 5.25 14.39
C ASP A 95 7.11 4.71 13.21
N LEU A 96 6.67 4.98 11.96
CA LEU A 96 7.43 4.64 10.77
C LEU A 96 8.73 5.42 10.68
N LEU A 97 8.71 6.73 10.95
CA LEU A 97 9.92 7.55 10.97
C LEU A 97 10.90 7.06 12.03
N ASP A 98 10.42 6.69 13.22
CA ASP A 98 11.25 6.12 14.29
C ASP A 98 11.82 4.76 13.90
N HIS A 99 11.03 3.90 13.24
CA HIS A 99 11.51 2.65 12.68
C HIS A 99 12.62 2.89 11.66
N TRP A 100 12.40 3.77 10.67
CA TRP A 100 13.39 4.08 9.65
C TRP A 100 14.62 4.75 10.23
N ASN A 101 14.48 5.59 11.26
CA ASN A 101 15.62 6.15 11.97
C ASN A 101 16.44 5.04 12.64
N LYS A 102 15.81 4.08 13.32
CA LYS A 102 16.52 2.93 13.93
C LYS A 102 17.26 2.07 12.89
N VAL A 103 16.64 1.87 11.73
CA VAL A 103 17.17 1.04 10.62
C VAL A 103 18.27 1.77 9.82
N LEU A 104 18.16 3.09 9.66
CA LEU A 104 19.10 3.88 8.86
C LEU A 104 20.28 4.41 9.66
N VAL A 105 20.17 4.52 10.98
CA VAL A 105 21.29 4.92 11.85
C VAL A 105 22.39 3.86 11.75
N PRO A 106 23.58 4.19 11.20
CA PRO A 106 24.68 3.24 11.06
C PRO A 106 25.19 2.79 12.43
N GLY A 107 25.43 1.48 12.59
CA GLY A 107 25.92 0.91 13.84
C GLY A 107 24.86 0.61 14.91
N SER A 108 23.57 0.85 14.62
CA SER A 108 22.46 0.27 15.38
C SER A 108 22.37 -1.24 15.15
N ALA A 109 21.90 -2.02 16.14
CA ALA A 109 21.76 -3.47 16.03
C ALA A 109 20.82 -3.88 14.87
N ASP A 110 19.81 -3.05 14.58
CA ASP A 110 18.84 -3.26 13.50
C ASP A 110 19.21 -2.50 12.21
N SER A 111 20.43 -1.97 12.14
CA SER A 111 20.85 -1.16 11.00
C SER A 111 20.98 -2.00 9.73
N LEU A 112 20.37 -1.55 8.64
CA LEU A 112 20.61 -2.11 7.30
C LEU A 112 22.08 -1.97 6.87
N TYR A 113 22.78 -0.98 7.44
CA TYR A 113 24.17 -0.73 7.19
C TYR A 113 24.99 -1.10 8.44
N ALA A 114 25.41 -2.37 8.50
CA ALA A 114 26.37 -2.85 9.49
C ALA A 114 27.76 -2.16 9.38
N GLU A 115 27.98 -1.45 8.28
CA GLU A 115 29.18 -0.66 8.02
C GLU A 115 29.20 0.61 8.88
N ALA A 116 30.35 0.92 9.49
CA ALA A 116 30.53 2.14 10.28
C ALA A 116 30.21 3.40 9.44
N SER A 117 29.65 4.45 10.06
CA SER A 117 29.31 5.71 9.37
C SER A 117 30.44 6.26 8.48
N THR A 118 31.68 6.10 8.94
CA THR A 118 32.89 6.55 8.22
C THR A 118 33.15 5.80 6.91
N THR A 119 32.75 4.52 6.77
CA THR A 119 32.90 3.78 5.51
C THR A 119 31.82 4.15 4.50
N LEU A 120 30.59 4.43 4.98
CA LEU A 120 29.52 4.96 4.13
C LEU A 120 29.86 6.35 3.59
N GLU A 121 30.40 7.24 4.43
CA GLU A 121 30.85 8.58 4.00
C GLU A 121 31.96 8.47 2.95
N LYS A 122 32.97 7.61 3.17
CA LYS A 122 34.02 7.36 2.18
C LYS A 122 33.45 6.83 0.86
N ARG A 123 32.44 5.96 0.92
CA ARG A 123 31.77 5.42 -0.28
C ARG A 123 30.95 6.49 -1.00
N LYS A 124 30.24 7.35 -0.26
CA LYS A 124 29.52 8.51 -0.82
C LYS A 124 30.48 9.44 -1.54
N ASP A 125 31.61 9.77 -0.91
CA ASP A 125 32.64 10.60 -1.53
C ASP A 125 33.26 9.96 -2.76
N ALA A 126 33.51 8.64 -2.73
CA ALA A 126 33.99 7.90 -3.89
C ALA A 126 32.97 7.92 -5.05
N LEU A 127 31.67 7.79 -4.76
CA LEU A 127 30.61 7.90 -5.76
C LEU A 127 30.49 9.30 -6.34
N VAL A 128 30.55 10.34 -5.51
CA VAL A 128 30.53 11.74 -5.96
C VAL A 128 31.74 12.03 -6.84
N LYS A 129 32.94 11.55 -6.47
CA LYS A 129 34.14 11.66 -7.29
C LYS A 129 33.97 10.98 -8.65
N LYS A 130 33.43 9.75 -8.68
CA LYS A 130 33.13 9.04 -9.94
C LYS A 130 32.09 9.75 -10.78
N ALA A 131 31.03 10.30 -10.16
CA ALA A 131 30.00 11.05 -10.87
C ALA A 131 30.58 12.31 -11.53
N LYS A 132 31.43 13.05 -10.80
CA LYS A 132 32.15 14.22 -11.34
C LYS A 132 33.11 13.84 -12.46
N GLU A 133 33.82 12.73 -12.32
CA GLU A 133 34.71 12.24 -13.37
C GLU A 133 33.94 11.84 -14.63
N ASN A 134 32.83 11.10 -14.49
CA ASN A 134 31.97 10.76 -15.62
C ASN A 134 31.36 12.01 -16.27
N HIS A 135 30.98 13.01 -15.49
CA HIS A 135 30.48 14.28 -16.02
C HIS A 135 31.54 15.02 -16.84
N ARG A 136 32.78 15.10 -16.31
CA ARG A 136 33.92 15.67 -17.06
C ARG A 136 34.22 14.89 -18.33
N GLN A 137 34.09 13.56 -18.30
CA GLN A 137 34.27 12.74 -19.49
C GLN A 137 33.18 13.02 -20.52
N LEU A 138 31.92 13.18 -20.09
CA LEU A 138 30.83 13.58 -20.98
C LEU A 138 31.05 14.97 -21.58
N GLU A 139 31.47 15.95 -20.78
CA GLU A 139 31.80 17.29 -21.27
C GLU A 139 32.94 17.27 -22.29
N LYS A 140 34.01 16.49 -22.02
CA LYS A 140 35.11 16.29 -22.97
C LYS A 140 34.62 15.70 -24.28
N LEU A 141 33.80 14.63 -24.22
CA LEU A 141 33.24 14.01 -25.42
C LEU A 141 32.33 14.97 -26.19
N GLN A 142 31.52 15.78 -25.50
CA GLN A 142 30.67 16.79 -26.13
C GLN A 142 31.48 17.93 -26.77
N THR A 143 32.68 18.24 -26.26
CA THR A 143 33.55 19.29 -26.78
C THR A 143 34.43 18.78 -27.93
N GLU A 144 34.92 17.54 -27.85
CA GLU A 144 35.75 16.91 -28.88
C GLU A 144 34.93 16.49 -30.12
N GLU A 145 33.67 16.12 -29.92
CA GLU A 145 32.71 15.86 -31.01
C GLU A 145 31.38 16.56 -30.67
N PRO A 146 31.12 17.78 -31.16
CA PRO A 146 29.75 18.30 -31.13
C PRO A 146 28.88 17.27 -31.86
N ILE A 147 27.90 16.71 -31.14
CA ILE A 147 27.00 15.66 -31.62
C ILE A 147 26.02 16.29 -32.62
N ASP A 148 26.54 16.71 -33.75
CA ASP A 148 25.80 17.06 -34.95
C ASP A 148 26.21 16.09 -36.07
N VAL A 149 26.44 14.83 -35.69
CA VAL A 149 26.69 13.75 -36.62
C VAL A 149 25.34 13.41 -37.24
N LYS A 150 25.12 13.88 -38.47
CA LYS A 150 24.06 13.36 -39.35
C LYS A 150 24.38 11.90 -39.64
N VAL A 151 24.02 11.01 -38.72
CA VAL A 151 24.30 9.57 -38.84
C VAL A 151 23.49 9.07 -40.03
N SER A 152 24.19 8.72 -41.11
CA SER A 152 23.57 8.11 -42.28
C SER A 152 23.15 6.68 -41.95
N ILE A 153 22.03 6.21 -42.52
CA ILE A 153 21.50 4.85 -42.31
C ILE A 153 22.58 3.77 -42.53
N GLY A 154 23.50 3.99 -43.48
CA GLY A 154 24.62 3.08 -43.73
C GLY A 154 25.61 2.97 -42.56
N GLN A 155 25.85 4.06 -41.82
CA GLN A 155 26.72 4.05 -40.63
C GLN A 155 26.07 3.29 -39.47
N LEU A 156 24.75 3.43 -39.30
CA LEU A 156 23.99 2.64 -38.31
C LEU A 156 24.04 1.14 -38.62
N LEU A 157 23.89 0.76 -39.89
CA LEU A 157 23.99 -0.64 -40.31
C LEU A 157 25.40 -1.19 -40.07
N ALA A 158 26.45 -0.45 -40.46
CA ALA A 158 27.83 -0.86 -40.20
C ALA A 158 28.13 -0.97 -38.69
N GLN A 159 27.57 -0.07 -37.86
CA GLN A 159 27.70 -0.15 -36.41
C GLN A 159 26.95 -1.36 -35.84
N LYS A 160 25.75 -1.67 -36.33
CA LYS A 160 24.99 -2.86 -35.94
C LYS A 160 25.76 -4.15 -36.25
N GLU A 161 26.37 -4.24 -37.43
CA GLU A 161 27.21 -5.39 -37.81
C GLU A 161 28.44 -5.53 -36.88
N ARG A 162 29.12 -4.42 -36.56
CA ARG A 162 30.23 -4.42 -35.59
C ARG A 162 29.80 -4.86 -34.20
N ILE A 163 28.64 -4.41 -33.73
CA ILE A 163 28.08 -4.81 -32.43
C ILE A 163 27.78 -6.32 -32.44
N GLN A 164 27.12 -6.82 -33.49
CA GLN A 164 26.82 -8.25 -33.63
C GLN A 164 28.09 -9.13 -33.68
N ALA A 165 29.14 -8.67 -34.37
CA ALA A 165 30.42 -9.38 -34.39
C ALA A 165 31.04 -9.46 -32.99
N LYS A 166 31.06 -8.35 -32.25
CA LYS A 166 31.56 -8.32 -30.87
C LYS A 166 30.71 -9.17 -29.91
N GLU A 167 29.40 -9.19 -30.08
CA GLU A 167 28.52 -10.05 -29.28
C GLU A 167 28.79 -11.54 -29.50
N LYS A 168 29.06 -11.96 -30.75
CA LYS A 168 29.48 -13.34 -31.05
C LYS A 168 30.80 -13.66 -30.36
N GLU A 169 31.79 -12.79 -30.45
CA GLU A 169 33.09 -12.97 -29.79
C GLU A 169 32.96 -13.08 -28.26
N ILE A 170 32.11 -12.23 -27.65
CA ILE A 170 31.82 -12.28 -26.21
C ILE A 170 31.15 -13.60 -25.83
N LYS A 171 30.19 -14.08 -26.64
CA LYS A 171 29.51 -15.37 -26.40
C LYS A 171 30.51 -16.53 -26.46
N GLU A 172 31.41 -16.55 -27.44
CA GLU A 172 32.46 -17.56 -27.54
C GLU A 172 33.41 -17.53 -26.35
N LYS A 173 33.88 -16.35 -25.93
CA LYS A 173 34.75 -16.19 -24.75
C LYS A 173 34.03 -16.65 -23.47
N ARG A 174 32.75 -16.32 -23.31
CA ARG A 174 31.94 -16.78 -22.17
C ARG A 174 31.74 -18.29 -22.18
N ALA A 175 31.51 -18.90 -23.35
CA ALA A 175 31.40 -20.35 -23.51
C ALA A 175 32.72 -21.04 -23.13
N LYS A 176 33.87 -20.50 -23.58
CA LYS A 176 35.20 -20.97 -23.18
C LYS A 176 35.37 -20.90 -21.66
N ILE A 177 35.11 -19.74 -21.04
CA ILE A 177 35.20 -19.58 -19.58
C ILE A 177 34.27 -20.56 -18.85
N LYS A 178 33.03 -20.75 -19.31
CA LYS A 178 32.10 -21.70 -18.71
C LYS A 178 32.59 -23.13 -18.81
N ALA A 179 33.21 -23.52 -19.93
CA ALA A 179 33.84 -24.82 -20.07
C ALA A 179 35.01 -25.00 -19.07
N PHE A 180 35.78 -23.94 -18.80
CA PHE A 180 36.91 -23.98 -17.87
C PHE A 180 36.55 -23.83 -16.39
N LYS A 181 35.36 -23.29 -16.05
CA LYS A 181 34.91 -23.11 -14.65
C LYS A 181 34.73 -24.41 -13.86
N GLY A 182 34.62 -25.56 -14.53
CA GLY A 182 34.51 -26.88 -13.91
C GLY A 182 35.81 -27.69 -13.88
N LEU A 183 36.91 -27.18 -14.46
CA LEU A 183 38.18 -27.90 -14.45
C LEU A 183 38.95 -27.59 -13.14
N PRO A 184 39.55 -28.61 -12.50
CA PRO A 184 40.51 -28.41 -11.43
C PRO A 184 41.62 -27.44 -11.88
N PRO A 185 42.10 -26.54 -11.00
CA PRO A 185 43.14 -25.56 -11.35
C PRO A 185 44.45 -26.20 -11.83
N ASN A 186 44.68 -27.47 -11.49
CA ASN A 186 45.79 -28.26 -12.01
C ASN A 186 45.39 -29.00 -13.29
N LEU A 187 45.85 -28.48 -14.44
CA LEU A 187 45.61 -29.09 -15.76
C LEU A 187 46.08 -30.55 -15.86
N GLU A 188 47.15 -30.91 -15.16
CA GLU A 188 47.66 -32.28 -15.12
C GLU A 188 46.72 -33.25 -14.37
N LEU A 189 46.05 -32.77 -13.30
CA LEU A 189 45.05 -33.56 -12.59
C LEU A 189 43.82 -33.79 -13.47
N ALA A 190 43.34 -32.75 -14.16
CA ALA A 190 42.22 -32.86 -15.09
C ALA A 190 42.54 -33.81 -16.26
N ARG A 191 43.78 -33.80 -16.77
CA ARG A 191 44.25 -34.75 -17.78
C ARG A 191 44.26 -36.18 -17.27
N HIS A 192 44.66 -36.39 -16.02
CA HIS A 192 44.67 -37.72 -15.40
C HIS A 192 43.25 -38.24 -15.16
N GLU A 193 42.36 -37.42 -14.61
CA GLU A 193 40.94 -37.76 -14.40
C GLU A 193 40.24 -38.09 -15.72
N LEU A 194 40.52 -37.33 -16.79
CA LEU A 194 39.98 -37.62 -18.12
C LEU A 194 40.48 -38.94 -18.69
N ARG A 195 41.75 -39.32 -18.45
CA ARG A 195 42.27 -40.65 -18.83
C ARG A 195 41.55 -41.76 -18.07
N LEU A 196 41.38 -41.61 -16.75
CA LEU A 196 40.65 -42.58 -15.93
C LEU A 196 39.19 -42.72 -16.35
N ALA A 197 38.51 -41.61 -16.64
CA ALA A 197 37.13 -41.63 -17.11
C ALA A 197 37.00 -42.36 -18.45
N ARG A 198 37.95 -42.16 -19.39
CA ARG A 198 37.99 -42.90 -20.66
C ARG A 198 38.25 -44.39 -20.48
N GLN A 199 39.15 -44.76 -19.57
CA GLN A 199 39.39 -46.17 -19.24
C GLN A 199 38.13 -46.84 -18.70
N LYS A 200 37.47 -46.23 -17.70
CA LYS A 200 36.19 -46.72 -17.15
C LYS A 200 35.10 -46.82 -18.22
N GLN A 201 34.99 -45.83 -19.10
CA GLN A 201 34.05 -45.86 -20.21
C GLN A 201 34.31 -47.06 -21.14
N MET A 202 35.58 -47.35 -21.44
CA MET A 202 35.96 -48.47 -22.29
C MET A 202 35.67 -49.82 -21.62
N GLU A 203 35.91 -49.94 -20.31
CA GLU A 203 35.53 -51.13 -19.53
C GLU A 203 34.01 -51.38 -19.56
N LEU A 204 33.22 -50.32 -19.41
CA LEU A 204 31.75 -50.40 -19.52
C LEU A 204 31.30 -50.81 -20.92
N ILE A 205 31.96 -50.30 -21.97
CA ILE A 205 31.69 -50.70 -23.36
C ILE A 205 31.99 -52.19 -23.55
N GLN A 206 33.15 -52.67 -23.07
CA GLN A 206 33.50 -54.10 -23.17
C GLN A 206 32.55 -55.00 -22.36
N LEU A 207 32.09 -54.55 -21.19
CA LEU A 207 31.08 -55.28 -20.41
C LEU A 207 29.75 -55.33 -21.15
N ARG A 208 29.32 -54.21 -21.74
CA ARG A 208 28.12 -54.15 -22.59
C ARG A 208 28.24 -55.11 -23.77
N GLU A 209 29.36 -55.12 -24.47
CA GLU A 209 29.61 -56.03 -25.59
C GLU A 209 29.60 -57.49 -25.15
N ARG A 210 30.23 -57.83 -24.01
CA ARG A 210 30.17 -59.19 -23.45
C ARG A 210 28.77 -59.63 -23.06
N LEU A 211 27.98 -58.73 -22.45
CA LEU A 211 26.59 -59.03 -22.09
C LEU A 211 25.73 -59.23 -23.33
N LEU A 212 25.88 -58.37 -24.34
CA LEU A 212 25.20 -58.53 -25.63
C LEU A 212 25.59 -59.85 -26.32
N GLY A 213 26.86 -60.24 -26.26
CA GLY A 213 27.33 -61.55 -26.75
C GLY A 213 26.64 -62.71 -26.04
N LYS A 214 26.64 -62.73 -24.69
CA LYS A 214 25.96 -63.77 -23.91
C LYS A 214 24.45 -63.85 -24.16
N MET A 215 23.81 -62.71 -24.40
CA MET A 215 22.39 -62.66 -24.76
C MET A 215 22.14 -63.25 -26.16
N ALA A 216 23.04 -63.03 -27.11
CA ALA A 216 22.94 -63.62 -28.44
C ALA A 216 23.15 -65.15 -28.40
N ASP A 217 24.09 -65.63 -27.59
CA ASP A 217 24.39 -67.07 -27.46
C ASP A 217 23.27 -67.86 -26.76
N GLY A 218 22.50 -67.21 -25.86
CA GLY A 218 21.39 -67.85 -25.13
C GLY A 218 20.05 -67.91 -25.87
N VAL A 219 19.97 -67.38 -27.10
CA VAL A 219 18.76 -67.36 -27.95
C VAL A 219 18.85 -68.39 -29.09
N ALA A 220 19.99 -69.08 -29.25
CA ALA A 220 20.19 -70.23 -30.15
C ALA A 220 19.88 -71.55 -29.44
#